data_AF-A0A0D7AAV3-F1
#
_entry.id   AF-A0A0D7AAV3-F1
#
_cell.length_a   1.000
_cell.length_b   1.000
_cell.length_c   1.000
_cell.angle_alpha   90.00
_cell.angle_beta   90.00
_cell.angle_gamma   90.00
#
_symmetry.space_group_name_H-M   'P 1'
#
loop_
_entity.id
_entity.type
_entity.pdbx_description
1 polymer ?
#
loop_
_entity_poly.entity_id
_entity_poly.type
_entity_poly.pdbx_seq_one_letter_code
_entity_poly.pdbx_strand_id
1 'polypeptide(L)'
;GAVFWAVQIIPQIWKTWREKSTQGLSTILVFGWSLSAPFMGVYCIVQNLNIPLIIQPQVFGTLCLVSWAQCLYYSRTPYRTRCAVLSFFVAAVTIGAFEVGMVYAVRPAVNRGDTGAVKVFGILSSVLISISLIPQYWEIYKMKEVQGISIPFMVVDMLGAASYSAVVVLDGLIILLALVLNPLAKRRRRRAA
;
A
#
# COMPACT_ATOMS: atom_id res chain seq x y z
N GLY A 1 2.50 -10.24 6.70
CA GLY A 1 2.58 -8.87 6.18
C GLY A 1 1.38 -8.57 5.31
N ALA A 2 1.41 -8.98 4.05
CA ALA A 2 0.42 -8.62 3.02
C ALA A 2 -1.06 -8.76 3.47
N VAL A 3 -1.45 -9.87 4.08
CA VAL A 3 -2.85 -10.06 4.53
C VAL A 3 -3.27 -9.01 5.55
N PHE A 4 -2.44 -8.72 6.56
CA PHE A 4 -2.74 -7.70 7.57
C PHE A 4 -2.86 -6.31 6.95
N TRP A 5 -1.92 -5.94 6.08
CA TRP A 5 -1.95 -4.65 5.40
C TRP A 5 -3.11 -4.52 4.40
N ALA A 6 -3.54 -5.62 3.77
CA ALA A 6 -4.70 -5.61 2.90
C ALA A 6 -5.98 -5.19 3.63
N VAL A 7 -6.14 -5.63 4.89
CA VAL A 7 -7.38 -5.43 5.68
C VAL A 7 -7.25 -4.39 6.79
N GLN A 8 -6.07 -3.76 6.95
CA GLN A 8 -5.75 -2.93 8.12
C GLN A 8 -6.78 -1.83 8.36
N ILE A 9 -7.33 -1.24 7.30
CA ILE A 9 -8.22 -0.08 7.37
C ILE A 9 -9.68 -0.44 7.72
N ILE A 10 -10.05 -1.73 7.73
CA ILE A 10 -11.42 -2.16 8.07
C ILE A 10 -11.90 -1.62 9.42
N PRO A 11 -11.13 -1.70 10.53
CA PRO A 11 -11.54 -1.13 11.80
C PRO A 11 -11.70 0.40 11.78
N GLN A 12 -10.97 1.10 10.91
CA GLN A 12 -11.12 2.55 10.72
C GLN A 12 -12.43 2.87 9.98
N ILE A 13 -12.75 2.12 8.94
CA ILE A 13 -14.01 2.23 8.19
C ILE A 13 -15.21 1.96 9.10
N TRP A 14 -15.10 0.92 9.93
CA TRP A 14 -16.14 0.57 10.88
C TRP A 14 -16.34 1.64 11.95
N LYS A 15 -15.25 2.15 12.56
CA LYS A 15 -15.30 3.24 13.54
C LYS A 15 -15.98 4.47 12.94
N THR A 16 -15.56 4.88 11.74
CA THR A 16 -16.14 6.02 11.02
C THR A 16 -17.62 5.84 10.74
N TRP A 17 -18.04 4.64 10.33
CA TRP A 17 -19.45 4.33 10.13
C TRP A 17 -20.25 4.33 11.43
N ARG A 18 -19.67 3.89 12.56
CA ARG A 18 -20.33 3.92 13.88
C ARG A 18 -20.47 5.33 14.41
N GLU A 19 -19.42 6.13 14.34
CA GLU A 19 -19.36 7.50 14.89
C GLU A 19 -20.04 8.54 13.99
N LYS A 20 -20.30 8.21 12.72
CA LYS A 20 -20.88 9.12 11.71
C LYS A 20 -20.08 10.42 11.56
N SER A 21 -18.78 10.35 11.88
CA SER A 21 -17.87 11.47 11.88
C SER A 21 -16.49 10.99 11.42
N THR A 22 -15.80 11.86 10.68
CA THR A 22 -14.45 11.63 10.17
C THR A 22 -13.44 12.59 10.78
N GLN A 23 -13.81 13.25 11.87
CA GLN A 23 -12.97 14.23 12.57
C GLN A 23 -11.66 13.57 13.03
N GLY A 24 -10.52 14.11 12.59
CA GLY A 24 -9.18 13.62 12.90
C GLY A 24 -8.60 12.60 11.92
N LEU A 25 -9.39 12.09 10.97
CA LEU A 25 -8.88 11.28 9.86
C LEU A 25 -8.58 12.17 8.64
N SER A 26 -7.34 12.14 8.15
CA SER A 26 -6.94 12.90 6.97
C SER A 26 -7.55 12.30 5.70
N THR A 27 -8.38 13.07 5.02
CA THR A 27 -8.94 12.71 3.71
C THR A 27 -7.85 12.51 2.66
N ILE A 28 -6.75 13.26 2.75
CA ILE A 28 -5.62 13.18 1.81
C ILE A 28 -4.85 11.87 2.00
N LEU A 29 -4.68 11.41 3.25
CA LEU A 29 -4.01 10.15 3.55
C LEU A 29 -4.69 8.98 2.81
N VAL A 30 -5.98 8.79 3.06
CA VAL A 30 -6.72 7.64 2.52
C VAL A 30 -6.87 7.73 1.00
N PHE A 31 -6.96 8.93 0.44
CA PHE A 31 -6.94 9.11 -1.01
C PHE A 31 -5.56 8.80 -1.62
N GLY A 32 -4.48 9.30 -1.02
CA GLY A 32 -3.11 9.06 -1.47
C GLY A 32 -2.72 7.58 -1.41
N TRP A 33 -3.17 6.87 -0.37
CA TRP A 33 -3.05 5.42 -0.27
C TRP A 33 -3.79 4.70 -1.39
N SER A 34 -5.03 5.09 -1.68
CA SER A 34 -5.75 4.58 -2.84
C SER A 34 -5.04 4.87 -4.16
N LEU A 35 -4.43 6.05 -4.33
CA LEU A 35 -3.73 6.43 -5.54
C LEU A 35 -2.41 5.66 -5.72
N SER A 36 -1.77 5.24 -4.62
CA SER A 36 -0.56 4.42 -4.65
C SER A 36 -0.81 2.95 -5.05
N ALA A 37 -2.04 2.46 -4.80
CA ALA A 37 -2.45 1.08 -5.06
C ALA A 37 -2.29 0.62 -6.53
N PRO A 38 -2.75 1.36 -7.56
CA PRO A 38 -2.60 0.92 -8.95
C PRO A 38 -1.13 0.78 -9.37
N PHE A 39 -0.23 1.63 -8.86
CA PHE A 39 1.19 1.50 -9.16
C PHE A 39 1.78 0.21 -8.59
N MET A 40 1.41 -0.13 -7.34
CA MET A 40 1.80 -1.42 -6.74
C MET A 40 1.17 -2.59 -7.49
N GLY A 41 -0.10 -2.47 -7.87
CA GLY A 41 -0.83 -3.51 -8.61
C GLY A 41 -0.20 -3.81 -9.97
N VAL A 42 0.14 -2.78 -10.76
CA VAL A 42 0.91 -2.94 -12.02
C VAL A 42 2.21 -3.69 -11.77
N TYR A 43 2.97 -3.31 -10.74
CA TYR A 43 4.22 -3.96 -10.38
C TYR A 43 4.01 -5.46 -10.07
N CYS A 44 3.07 -5.78 -9.18
CA CYS A 44 2.80 -7.15 -8.75
C CYS A 44 2.26 -8.04 -9.87
N ILE A 45 1.34 -7.53 -10.71
CA ILE A 45 0.73 -8.27 -11.82
C ILE A 45 1.77 -8.54 -12.92
N VAL A 46 2.54 -7.52 -13.32
CA VAL A 46 3.48 -7.67 -14.43
C VAL A 46 4.70 -8.50 -14.03
N GLN A 47 5.18 -8.40 -12.79
CA GLN A 47 6.22 -9.30 -12.27
C GLN A 47 5.69 -10.73 -11.98
N ASN A 48 4.38 -10.96 -12.10
CA ASN A 48 3.73 -12.23 -11.81
C ASN A 48 4.11 -12.77 -10.41
N LEU A 49 4.00 -11.89 -9.40
CA LEU A 49 4.29 -12.25 -8.02
C LEU A 49 3.23 -13.23 -7.47
N ASN A 50 3.47 -13.72 -6.26
CA ASN A 50 2.51 -14.60 -5.60
C ASN A 50 1.12 -13.93 -5.46
N ILE A 51 0.08 -14.76 -5.55
CA ILE A 51 -1.33 -14.32 -5.54
C ILE A 51 -1.64 -13.35 -4.37
N PRO A 52 -1.17 -13.57 -3.13
CA PRO A 52 -1.42 -12.63 -2.04
C PRO A 52 -0.87 -11.22 -2.28
N LEU A 53 0.31 -11.06 -2.90
CA LEU A 53 0.88 -9.73 -3.21
C LEU A 53 0.17 -9.05 -4.37
N ILE A 54 -0.44 -9.81 -5.29
CA ILE A 54 -1.28 -9.25 -6.36
C ILE A 54 -2.61 -8.74 -5.80
N ILE A 55 -3.24 -9.51 -4.90
CA ILE A 55 -4.55 -9.18 -4.33
C ILE A 55 -4.44 -8.05 -3.30
N GLN A 56 -3.35 -7.97 -2.54
CA GLN A 56 -3.18 -6.98 -1.48
C GLN A 56 -3.44 -5.53 -1.92
N PRO A 57 -2.77 -4.97 -2.94
CA PRO A 57 -2.98 -3.58 -3.35
C PRO A 57 -4.42 -3.32 -3.83
N GLN A 58 -5.09 -4.32 -4.41
CA GLN A 58 -6.48 -4.21 -4.86
C GLN A 58 -7.46 -4.05 -3.69
N VAL A 59 -7.32 -4.94 -2.70
CA VAL A 59 -8.16 -4.93 -1.50
C VAL A 59 -7.89 -3.67 -0.70
N PHE A 60 -6.62 -3.36 -0.43
CA PHE A 60 -6.24 -2.17 0.34
C PHE A 60 -6.66 -0.88 -0.36
N GLY A 61 -6.38 -0.74 -1.66
CA GLY A 61 -6.73 0.44 -2.44
C GLY A 61 -8.22 0.69 -2.47
N THR A 62 -9.02 -0.36 -2.65
CA THR A 62 -10.48 -0.27 -2.66
C THR A 62 -11.03 0.11 -1.28
N LEU A 63 -10.53 -0.50 -0.20
CA LEU A 63 -10.93 -0.13 1.15
C LEU A 63 -10.53 1.33 1.48
N CYS A 64 -9.38 1.79 0.99
CA CYS A 64 -8.99 3.19 1.09
C CYS A 64 -9.94 4.12 0.33
N LEU A 65 -10.40 3.76 -0.86
CA LEU A 65 -11.46 4.51 -1.58
C LEU A 65 -12.76 4.57 -0.79
N VAL A 66 -13.16 3.46 -0.15
CA VAL A 66 -14.35 3.44 0.71
C VAL A 66 -14.18 4.40 1.90
N SER A 67 -13.02 4.35 2.57
CA SER A 67 -12.71 5.28 3.66
C SER A 67 -12.69 6.74 3.19
N TRP A 68 -12.16 7.01 1.99
CA TRP A 68 -12.17 8.34 1.39
C TRP A 68 -13.59 8.82 1.08
N ALA A 69 -14.44 7.94 0.53
CA ALA A 69 -15.85 8.24 0.31
C ALA A 69 -16.59 8.53 1.62
N GLN A 70 -16.27 7.82 2.71
CA GLN A 70 -16.78 8.14 4.05
C GLN A 70 -16.32 9.53 4.52
N CYS A 71 -15.06 9.88 4.31
CA CYS A 71 -14.54 11.24 4.59
C CYS A 71 -15.34 12.33 3.88
N LEU A 72 -15.66 12.13 2.60
CA LEU A 72 -16.47 13.07 1.82
C LEU A 72 -17.93 13.11 2.32
N TYR A 73 -18.53 11.95 2.59
CA TYR A 73 -19.91 11.81 3.01
C TYR A 73 -20.20 12.41 4.38
N TYR A 74 -19.34 12.17 5.38
CA TYR A 74 -19.51 12.68 6.74
C TYR A 74 -18.92 14.09 6.95
N SER A 75 -18.38 14.71 5.90
CA SER A 75 -17.98 16.12 5.98
C SER A 75 -19.21 17.04 6.07
N ARG A 76 -19.18 18.07 6.92
CA ARG A 76 -20.33 18.86 7.43
C ARG A 76 -21.13 19.69 6.39
N THR A 77 -21.14 19.35 5.11
CA THR A 77 -21.85 20.15 4.08
C THR A 77 -22.84 19.33 3.25
N PRO A 78 -24.12 19.73 3.16
CA PRO A 78 -25.21 18.90 2.60
C PRO A 78 -25.12 18.64 1.09
N TYR A 79 -24.34 19.42 0.35
CA TYR A 79 -24.14 19.23 -1.10
C TYR A 79 -23.24 18.01 -1.44
N ARG A 80 -22.62 17.36 -0.46
CA ARG A 80 -21.49 16.44 -0.67
C ARG A 80 -21.83 14.95 -0.73
N THR A 81 -23.03 14.51 -0.38
CA THR A 81 -23.36 13.07 -0.36
C THR A 81 -23.45 12.47 -1.76
N ARG A 82 -24.12 13.16 -2.70
CA ARG A 82 -24.13 12.79 -4.12
C ARG A 82 -22.73 12.89 -4.73
N CYS A 83 -21.98 13.93 -4.38
CA CYS A 83 -20.59 14.09 -4.80
C CYS A 83 -19.71 12.95 -4.26
N ALA A 84 -19.89 12.47 -3.02
CA ALA A 84 -19.08 11.40 -2.45
C ALA A 84 -19.27 10.08 -3.19
N VAL A 85 -20.51 9.70 -3.49
CA VAL A 85 -20.81 8.46 -4.24
C VAL A 85 -20.29 8.57 -5.68
N LEU A 86 -20.55 9.70 -6.36
CA LEU A 86 -20.06 9.92 -7.71
C LEU A 86 -18.52 9.91 -7.77
N SER A 87 -17.87 10.63 -6.85
CA SER A 87 -16.40 10.67 -6.75
C SER A 87 -15.81 9.29 -6.48
N PHE A 88 -16.46 8.44 -5.68
CA PHE A 88 -16.04 7.06 -5.47
C PHE A 88 -16.03 6.27 -6.79
N PHE A 89 -17.15 6.26 -7.52
CA PHE A 89 -17.23 5.50 -8.77
C PHE A 89 -16.28 6.03 -9.84
N VAL A 90 -16.18 7.36 -9.98
CA VAL A 90 -15.23 7.99 -10.90
C VAL A 90 -13.80 7.59 -10.54
N ALA A 91 -13.40 7.72 -9.26
CA ALA A 91 -12.07 7.36 -8.83
C ALA A 91 -11.77 5.86 -9.04
N ALA A 92 -12.71 4.97 -8.69
CA ALA A 92 -12.56 3.53 -8.88
C ALA A 92 -12.38 3.16 -10.36
N VAL A 93 -13.20 3.72 -11.25
CA VAL A 93 -13.10 3.48 -12.70
C VAL A 93 -11.79 4.04 -13.24
N THR A 94 -11.40 5.26 -12.87
CA THR A 94 -10.15 5.87 -13.34
C THR A 94 -8.93 5.09 -12.87
N ILE A 95 -8.89 4.70 -11.60
CA ILE A 95 -7.78 3.91 -11.01
C ILE A 95 -7.69 2.54 -11.67
N GLY A 96 -8.82 1.84 -11.81
CA GLY A 96 -8.87 0.53 -12.45
C GLY A 96 -8.49 0.59 -13.94
N ALA A 97 -9.00 1.59 -14.67
CA ALA A 97 -8.66 1.79 -16.09
C ALA A 97 -7.17 2.12 -16.26
N PHE A 98 -6.61 2.95 -15.39
CA PHE A 98 -5.19 3.28 -15.39
C PHE A 98 -4.34 2.02 -15.15
N GLU A 99 -4.66 1.23 -14.12
CA GLU A 99 -3.93 0.00 -13.81
C GLU A 99 -3.97 -0.97 -14.99
N VAL A 100 -5.16 -1.27 -15.51
CA VAL A 100 -5.32 -2.17 -16.65
C VAL A 100 -4.52 -1.67 -17.85
N GLY A 101 -4.64 -0.38 -18.19
CA GLY A 101 -3.90 0.24 -19.28
C GLY A 101 -2.38 0.11 -19.12
N MET A 102 -1.86 0.36 -17.92
CA MET A 102 -0.44 0.25 -17.62
C MET A 102 0.05 -1.20 -17.62
N VAL A 103 -0.74 -2.16 -17.11
CA VAL A 103 -0.42 -3.59 -17.17
C VAL A 103 -0.21 -4.01 -18.62
N TYR A 104 -1.14 -3.69 -19.52
CA TYR A 104 -1.01 -4.05 -20.94
C TYR A 104 0.12 -3.29 -21.65
N ALA A 105 0.37 -2.03 -21.30
CA ALA A 105 1.45 -1.25 -21.90
C ALA A 105 2.84 -1.78 -21.52
N VAL A 106 3.01 -2.22 -20.27
CA VAL A 106 4.32 -2.58 -19.72
C VAL A 106 4.64 -4.08 -19.87
N ARG A 107 3.63 -4.96 -19.93
CA ARG A 107 3.82 -6.41 -20.08
C ARG A 107 4.77 -6.80 -21.23
N PRO A 108 4.64 -6.23 -22.46
CA PRO A 108 5.50 -6.59 -23.57
C PRO A 108 6.97 -6.21 -23.35
N ALA A 109 7.25 -5.14 -22.60
CA ALA A 109 8.62 -4.76 -22.25
C ALA A 109 9.26 -5.78 -21.30
N VAL A 110 8.51 -6.20 -20.27
CA VAL A 110 8.99 -7.21 -19.31
C VAL A 110 9.14 -8.58 -19.94
N ASN A 111 8.25 -8.98 -20.85
CA ASN A 111 8.37 -10.23 -21.59
C ASN A 111 9.62 -10.28 -22.49
N ARG A 112 10.16 -9.11 -22.88
CA ARG A 112 11.44 -8.98 -23.59
C ARG A 112 12.66 -8.97 -22.66
N GLY A 113 12.46 -9.11 -21.35
CA GLY A 113 13.50 -9.12 -20.32
C GLY A 113 13.80 -7.75 -19.71
N ASP A 114 13.16 -6.67 -20.17
CA ASP A 114 13.36 -5.34 -19.59
C ASP A 114 12.48 -5.15 -18.35
N THR A 115 13.07 -5.43 -17.18
CA THR A 115 12.42 -5.23 -15.88
C THR A 115 12.58 -3.81 -15.33
N GLY A 116 13.36 -2.95 -16.00
CA GLY A 116 13.65 -1.60 -15.52
C GLY A 116 12.38 -0.75 -15.40
N ALA A 117 11.55 -0.78 -16.45
CA ALA A 117 10.29 -0.04 -16.49
C ALA A 117 9.34 -0.42 -15.34
N VAL A 118 9.26 -1.71 -14.97
CA VAL A 118 8.38 -2.16 -13.89
C VAL A 118 8.88 -1.75 -12.51
N LYS A 119 10.19 -1.75 -12.26
CA LYS A 119 10.75 -1.31 -10.96
C LYS A 119 10.34 0.12 -10.60
N VAL A 120 10.18 0.99 -11.59
CA VAL A 120 9.70 2.37 -11.40
C VAL A 120 8.32 2.39 -10.73
N PHE A 121 7.40 1.51 -11.12
CA PHE A 121 6.06 1.45 -10.52
C PHE A 121 6.09 1.07 -9.04
N GLY A 122 6.94 0.10 -8.66
CA GLY A 122 7.13 -0.28 -7.26
C GLY A 122 7.74 0.84 -6.41
N ILE A 123 8.75 1.56 -6.94
CA ILE A 123 9.37 2.71 -6.28
C ILE A 123 8.35 3.84 -6.13
N LEU A 124 7.63 4.17 -7.20
CA LEU A 124 6.64 5.24 -7.22
C LEU A 124 5.53 4.99 -6.20
N SER A 125 5.02 3.75 -6.13
CA SER A 125 4.03 3.37 -5.12
C SER A 125 4.57 3.58 -3.69
N SER A 126 5.81 3.16 -3.43
CA SER A 126 6.46 3.29 -2.12
C SER A 126 6.69 4.75 -1.71
N VAL A 127 7.01 5.62 -2.67
CA VAL A 127 7.14 7.07 -2.43
C VAL A 127 5.78 7.69 -2.15
N LEU A 128 4.77 7.37 -2.97
CA LEU A 128 3.41 7.91 -2.81
C LEU A 128 2.79 7.53 -1.46
N ILE A 129 2.88 6.27 -1.05
CA ILE A 129 2.31 5.82 0.23
C ILE A 129 2.99 6.51 1.42
N SER A 130 4.30 6.78 1.31
CA SER A 130 5.09 7.48 2.33
C SER A 130 4.70 8.96 2.42
N ILE A 131 4.60 9.66 1.29
CA ILE A 131 4.18 11.07 1.25
C ILE A 131 2.75 11.22 1.78
N SER A 132 1.88 10.25 1.51
CA SER A 132 0.49 10.26 1.96
C SER A 132 0.35 10.23 3.48
N LEU A 133 1.36 9.80 4.22
CA LEU A 133 1.37 9.82 5.70
C LEU A 133 1.55 11.23 6.27
N ILE A 134 2.23 12.12 5.55
CA ILE A 134 2.60 13.47 6.04
C ILE A 134 1.37 14.27 6.49
N PRO A 135 0.27 14.36 5.71
CA PRO A 135 -0.95 15.06 6.13
C PRO A 135 -1.53 14.53 7.45
N GLN A 136 -1.44 13.23 7.72
CA GLN A 136 -1.98 12.67 8.96
C GLN A 136 -1.15 13.10 10.17
N TYR A 137 0.17 13.11 10.06
CA TYR A 137 1.05 13.62 11.11
C TYR A 137 0.82 15.11 11.36
N TRP A 138 0.55 15.87 10.31
CA TRP A 138 0.22 17.29 10.43
C TRP A 138 -1.10 17.51 11.19
N GLU A 139 -2.15 16.74 10.89
CA GLU A 139 -3.42 16.79 11.62
C GLU A 139 -3.23 16.47 13.11
N ILE A 140 -2.47 15.41 13.43
CA ILE A 140 -2.13 15.07 14.82
C ILE A 140 -1.39 16.22 15.51
N TYR A 141 -0.40 16.81 14.84
CA TYR A 141 0.38 17.92 15.37
C TYR A 141 -0.47 19.17 15.64
N LYS A 142 -1.43 19.46 14.75
CA LYS A 142 -2.34 20.61 14.85
C LYS A 142 -3.40 20.42 15.94
N MET A 143 -3.98 19.22 16.02
CA MET A 143 -5.01 18.87 17.00
C MET A 143 -4.44 18.67 18.41
N LYS A 144 -3.12 18.46 18.54
CA LYS A 144 -2.43 18.11 19.79
C LYS A 144 -2.97 16.86 20.48
N GLU A 145 -3.79 16.08 19.77
CA GLU A 145 -4.43 14.86 20.23
C GLU A 145 -4.57 13.91 19.03
N VAL A 146 -4.46 12.61 19.29
CA VAL A 146 -4.70 11.56 18.27
C VAL A 146 -6.19 11.28 18.19
N GLN A 147 -6.95 12.27 17.71
CA GLN A 147 -8.39 12.13 17.51
C GLN A 147 -8.68 11.41 16.18
N GLY A 148 -9.74 10.61 16.11
CA GLY A 148 -10.24 10.03 14.86
C GLY A 148 -9.60 8.70 14.43
N ILE A 149 -8.35 8.41 14.79
CA ILE A 149 -7.67 7.14 14.43
C ILE A 149 -8.17 5.97 15.28
N SER A 150 -8.37 4.81 14.67
CA SER A 150 -8.81 3.56 15.30
C SER A 150 -7.62 2.77 15.86
N ILE A 151 -7.63 2.47 17.16
CA ILE A 151 -6.56 1.68 17.81
C ILE A 151 -6.45 0.27 17.20
N PRO A 152 -7.55 -0.47 16.94
CA PRO A 152 -7.44 -1.74 16.24
C PRO A 152 -6.81 -1.64 14.85
N PHE A 153 -7.04 -0.55 14.10
CA PHE A 153 -6.35 -0.30 12.83
C PHE A 153 -4.84 -0.19 13.03
N MET A 154 -4.40 0.60 14.02
CA MET A 154 -2.97 0.74 14.34
C MET A 154 -2.33 -0.59 14.73
N VAL A 155 -3.02 -1.42 15.51
CA VAL A 155 -2.51 -2.74 15.90
C VAL A 155 -2.32 -3.65 14.68
N VAL A 156 -3.31 -3.72 13.79
CA VAL A 156 -3.22 -4.54 12.57
C VAL A 156 -2.10 -4.03 11.65
N ASP A 157 -1.96 -2.72 11.50
CA ASP A 157 -0.88 -2.09 10.73
C ASP A 157 0.50 -2.47 11.31
N MET A 158 0.66 -2.39 12.63
CA MET A 158 1.90 -2.79 13.33
C MET A 158 2.20 -4.29 13.16
N LEU A 159 1.21 -5.17 13.20
CA LEU A 159 1.39 -6.61 12.94
C LEU A 159 1.83 -6.87 11.49
N GLY A 160 1.25 -6.14 10.54
CA GLY A 160 1.67 -6.13 9.14
C GLY A 160 3.15 -5.75 9.00
N ALA A 161 3.54 -4.63 9.61
CA ALA A 161 4.90 -4.11 9.58
C ALA A 161 5.91 -5.05 10.26
N ALA A 162 5.58 -5.60 11.43
CA ALA A 162 6.44 -6.53 12.16
C ALA A 162 6.70 -7.80 11.34
N SER A 163 5.64 -8.39 10.78
CA SER A 163 5.75 -9.60 9.97
C SER A 163 6.49 -9.37 8.65
N TYR A 164 6.34 -8.21 8.01
CA TYR A 164 7.12 -7.86 6.82
C TYR A 164 8.60 -7.62 7.16
N SER A 165 8.88 -6.88 8.23
CA SER A 165 10.25 -6.60 8.68
C SER A 165 11.01 -7.87 9.04
N ALA A 166 10.34 -8.85 9.66
CA ALA A 166 10.95 -10.14 9.96
C ALA A 166 11.44 -10.86 8.70
N VAL A 167 10.65 -10.87 7.62
CA VAL A 167 11.06 -11.48 6.34
C VAL A 167 12.25 -10.73 5.75
N VAL A 168 12.24 -9.40 5.75
CA VAL A 168 13.35 -8.58 5.26
C VAL A 168 14.65 -8.87 6.01
N VAL A 169 14.58 -9.03 7.33
CA VAL A 169 15.74 -9.38 8.16
C VAL A 169 16.27 -10.78 7.84
N LEU A 170 15.38 -11.76 7.68
CA LEU A 170 15.77 -13.14 7.34
C LEU A 170 16.42 -13.22 5.95
N ASP A 171 15.87 -12.55 4.95
CA ASP A 171 16.45 -12.49 3.61
C ASP A 171 17.80 -11.77 3.62
N GLY A 172 17.92 -10.68 4.39
CA GLY A 172 19.18 -9.98 4.61
C GLY A 172 20.25 -10.88 5.25
N LEU A 173 19.86 -11.71 6.22
CA LEU A 173 20.75 -12.70 6.85
C LEU A 173 21.23 -13.74 5.82
N ILE A 174 20.33 -14.25 4.96
CA ILE A 174 20.68 -15.19 3.89
C ILE A 174 21.71 -14.57 2.95
N ILE A 175 21.52 -13.31 2.54
CA ILE A 175 22.47 -12.60 1.68
C ILE A 175 23.83 -12.45 2.37
N LEU A 176 23.84 -12.08 3.66
CA LEU A 176 25.08 -11.95 4.43
C LEU A 176 25.81 -13.29 4.55
N LEU A 177 25.09 -14.37 4.85
CA LEU A 177 25.64 -15.72 4.89
C LEU A 177 26.19 -16.14 3.52
N ALA A 178 25.49 -15.84 2.43
CA ALA A 178 25.97 -16.12 1.08
C ALA A 178 27.26 -15.35 0.76
N LEU A 179 27.35 -14.08 1.16
CA LEU A 179 28.55 -13.25 0.96
C LEU A 179 29.76 -13.75 1.77
N VAL A 180 29.55 -14.33 2.97
CA VAL A 180 30.63 -14.85 3.81
C VAL A 180 31.01 -16.28 3.42
N LEU A 181 30.02 -17.17 3.26
CA LEU A 181 30.24 -18.60 3.07
C LEU A 181 30.65 -18.96 1.64
N ASN A 182 30.15 -18.28 0.60
CA ASN A 182 30.51 -18.62 -0.79
C ASN A 182 32.01 -18.41 -1.07
N PRO A 183 32.64 -17.30 -0.65
CA PRO A 183 34.09 -17.15 -0.79
C PRO A 183 34.89 -18.15 0.05
N LEU A 184 34.47 -18.44 1.28
CA LEU A 184 35.12 -19.42 2.15
C LEU A 184 35.05 -20.83 1.57
N ALA A 185 33.89 -21.23 1.05
CA ALA A 185 33.68 -22.49 0.36
C ALA A 185 34.55 -22.58 -0.91
N LYS A 186 34.64 -21.51 -1.70
CA LYS A 186 35.53 -21.42 -2.87
C LYS A 186 37.00 -21.61 -2.49
N ARG A 187 37.45 -21.01 -1.37
CA ARG A 187 38.81 -21.21 -0.84
C ARG A 187 39.04 -22.65 -0.37
N ARG A 188 38.08 -23.29 0.30
CA ARG A 188 38.19 -24.69 0.71
C ARG A 188 38.28 -25.65 -0.48
N ARG A 189 37.43 -25.47 -1.50
CA ARG A 189 37.48 -26.29 -2.72
C ARG A 189 38.83 -26.19 -3.45
N ARG A 190 39.42 -25.00 -3.51
CA ARG A 190 40.77 -24.79 -4.08
C ARG A 190 41.91 -25.46 -3.31
N ARG A 191 41.71 -25.78 -2.03
CA ARG A 191 42.71 -26.48 -1.21
C ARG A 191 42.57 -28.00 -1.28
N ALA A 192 41.43 -28.50 -1.75
CA ALA A 192 41.11 -29.92 -1.86
C ALA A 192 41.28 -30.47 -3.28
N ALA A 193 41.61 -29.61 -4.26
CA ALA A 193 41.97 -29.94 -5.63
C ALA A 193 43.46 -29.63 -5.82
#